data_AF-A0A821BGG2-F1
#
_entry.id   AF-A0A821BGG2-F1
#
_cell.length_a   1.000
_cell.length_b   1.000
_cell.length_c   1.000
_cell.angle_alpha   90.00
_cell.angle_beta   90.00
_cell.angle_gamma   90.00
#
_symmetry.space_group_name_H-M   'P 1'
#
loop_
_entity.id
_entity.type
_entity.pdbx_description
1 polymer ?
#
loop_
_entity_poly.entity_id
_entity_poly.type
_entity_poly.pdbx_seq_one_letter_code
_entity_poly.pdbx_strand_id
1 'polypeptide(L)'
;MFASESINNEREKANLLCLIKLTLNTLIDQSSSPTALPVLDDRNNDVTNFILTLERVLNFRMRANWLSERRCFWDFIRPACIGSSRQTIIERVEEVSKTRTVKYKVKII
;
A
#
# COMPACT_ATOMS: atom_id res chain seq x y z
N MET A 1 2.64 14.27 28.00
CA MET A 1 2.52 12.96 27.32
C MET A 1 1.84 13.08 25.95
N PHE A 2 0.73 13.82 25.81
CA PHE A 2 0.07 14.04 24.51
C PHE A 2 0.88 14.82 23.46
N ALA A 3 1.69 15.81 23.88
CA ALA A 3 2.52 16.60 22.97
C ALA A 3 3.66 15.79 22.33
N SER A 4 4.29 14.89 23.10
CA SER A 4 5.35 14.01 22.60
C SER A 4 4.81 12.96 21.62
N GLU A 5 3.59 12.48 21.83
CA GLU A 5 2.91 11.51 20.97
C GLU A 5 2.49 12.15 19.64
N SER A 6 1.99 13.40 19.67
CA SER A 6 1.67 14.18 18.48
C SER A 6 2.90 14.51 17.62
N ILE A 7 4.02 14.91 18.25
CA ILE A 7 5.28 15.18 17.55
C ILE A 7 5.85 13.91 16.93
N ASN A 8 5.76 12.77 17.63
CA ASN A 8 6.21 11.49 17.11
C ASN A 8 5.38 11.07 15.88
N ASN A 9 4.07 11.32 15.91
CA ASN A 9 3.15 11.03 14.82
C ASN A 9 3.45 11.87 13.56
N GLU A 10 3.70 13.18 13.70
CA GLU A 10 4.07 14.04 12.55
C GLU A 10 5.45 13.67 11.97
N ARG A 11 6.41 13.25 12.81
CA ARG A 11 7.69 12.72 12.32
C ARG A 11 7.53 11.40 11.58
N GLU A 12 6.72 10.49 12.10
CA GLU A 12 6.44 9.20 11.45
C GLU A 12 5.77 9.40 10.08
N LYS A 13 4.81 10.32 10.00
CA LYS A 13 4.19 10.75 8.74
C LYS A 13 5.19 11.30 7.73
N ALA A 14 6.09 12.19 8.16
CA ALA A 14 7.13 12.75 7.31
C ALA A 14 8.08 11.67 6.79
N ASN A 15 8.47 10.73 7.66
CA ASN A 15 9.34 9.61 7.29
C ASN A 15 8.67 8.68 6.29
N LEU A 16 7.40 8.32 6.49
CA LEU A 16 6.64 7.49 5.55
C LEU A 16 6.48 8.17 4.18
N LEU A 17 6.24 9.50 4.16
CA LEU A 17 6.19 10.27 2.91
C LEU A 17 7.55 10.39 2.22
N CYS A 18 8.64 10.42 2.97
CA CYS A 18 9.99 10.38 2.41
C CYS A 18 10.27 9.01 1.79
N LEU A 19 9.99 7.94 2.53
CA LEU A 19 10.23 6.56 2.10
C LEU A 19 9.44 6.21 0.85
N ILE A 20 8.15 6.55 0.77
CA ILE A 20 7.35 6.25 -0.43
C ILE A 20 7.88 6.96 -1.68
N LYS A 21 8.31 8.22 -1.54
CA LYS A 21 8.93 8.98 -2.63
C LYS A 21 10.24 8.34 -3.09
N LEU A 22 11.07 7.93 -2.13
CA LEU A 22 12.34 7.29 -2.43
C LEU A 22 12.13 5.96 -3.16
N THR A 23 11.25 5.09 -2.65
CA THR A 23 10.94 3.80 -3.29
C THR A 23 10.30 3.97 -4.67
N LEU A 24 9.47 5.00 -4.86
CA LEU A 24 8.87 5.30 -6.16
C LEU A 24 9.92 5.76 -7.17
N ASN A 25 10.83 6.65 -6.77
CA ASN A 25 11.92 7.10 -7.63
C ASN A 25 12.82 5.94 -8.05
N THR A 26 13.17 5.04 -7.12
CA THR A 26 13.94 3.82 -7.44
C THR A 26 13.25 2.97 -8.50
N LEU A 27 11.92 2.79 -8.41
CA LEU A 27 11.17 2.05 -9.43
C LEU A 27 11.11 2.76 -10.78
N ILE A 28 10.96 4.09 -10.79
CA ILE A 28 10.96 4.88 -12.02
C ILE A 28 12.32 4.75 -12.72
N ASP A 29 13.41 4.89 -11.97
CA ASP A 29 14.79 4.78 -12.49
C ASP A 29 15.05 3.39 -13.08
N GLN A 30 14.57 2.34 -12.43
CA GLN A 30 14.67 0.96 -12.92
C GLN A 30 13.83 0.74 -14.19
N SER A 31 12.59 1.24 -14.22
CA SER A 31 11.70 1.10 -15.37
C SER A 31 12.16 1.89 -16.61
N SER A 32 12.91 2.98 -16.39
CA SER A 32 13.42 3.85 -17.45
C SER A 32 14.74 3.36 -18.04
N SER A 33 15.37 2.35 -17.44
CA SER A 33 16.64 1.82 -17.91
C SER A 33 16.46 0.96 -19.16
N PRO A 34 17.11 1.28 -20.30
CA PRO A 34 16.97 0.54 -21.55
C PRO A 34 17.54 -0.90 -21.49
N THR A 35 18.24 -1.27 -20.41
CA THR A 35 18.75 -2.62 -20.15
C THR A 35 17.90 -3.41 -19.15
N ALA A 36 16.92 -2.78 -18.49
CA ALA A 36 16.00 -3.49 -17.62
C ALA A 36 14.99 -4.26 -18.47
N LEU A 37 15.03 -5.60 -18.39
CA LEU A 37 13.91 -6.42 -18.86
C LEU A 37 12.62 -5.87 -18.22
N PRO A 38 11.51 -5.71 -18.97
CA PRO A 38 10.41 -4.80 -18.64
C PRO A 38 9.52 -5.26 -17.48
N VAL A 39 9.94 -6.26 -16.71
CA VAL A 39 9.06 -6.94 -15.77
C VAL A 39 9.41 -6.48 -14.37
N LEU A 40 8.82 -5.36 -13.98
CA LEU A 40 8.54 -5.08 -12.58
C LEU A 40 7.55 -6.16 -12.06
N ASP A 41 8.08 -7.35 -11.81
CA ASP A 41 7.32 -8.52 -11.36
C ASP A 41 7.31 -8.63 -9.83
N ASP A 42 6.49 -9.54 -9.31
CA ASP A 42 6.42 -9.90 -7.89
C ASP A 42 7.73 -10.44 -7.29
N ARG A 43 8.74 -10.71 -8.15
CA ARG A 43 10.10 -11.11 -7.77
C ARG A 43 11.04 -9.94 -7.51
N ASN A 44 10.67 -8.71 -7.91
CA ASN A 44 11.50 -7.53 -7.67
C ASN A 44 11.29 -7.04 -6.22
N ASN A 45 12.37 -7.05 -5.44
CA ASN A 45 12.34 -6.59 -4.05
C ASN A 45 11.98 -5.11 -3.93
N ASP A 46 12.32 -4.28 -4.92
CA ASP A 46 11.99 -2.85 -4.90
C ASP A 46 10.51 -2.62 -5.13
N VAL A 47 9.87 -3.46 -5.96
CA VAL A 47 8.41 -3.47 -6.14
C VAL A 47 7.74 -3.86 -4.83
N THR A 48 8.23 -4.93 -4.19
CA THR A 48 7.74 -5.38 -2.88
C THR A 48 7.91 -4.29 -1.80
N ASN A 49 9.06 -3.60 -1.78
CA ASN A 49 9.36 -2.54 -0.82
C ASN A 49 8.46 -1.32 -1.01
N PHE A 50 8.21 -0.93 -2.25
CA PHE A 50 7.27 0.16 -2.57
C PHE A 50 5.86 -0.18 -2.11
N ILE A 51 5.39 -1.38 -2.44
CA ILE A 51 4.10 -1.93 -2.04
C ILE A 51 3.91 -1.88 -0.51
N LEU A 52 4.86 -2.42 0.26
CA LEU A 52 4.78 -2.44 1.72
C LEU A 52 4.82 -1.02 2.31
N THR A 53 5.55 -0.11 1.67
CA THR A 53 5.61 1.29 2.07
C THR A 53 4.28 2.00 1.79
N LEU A 54 3.66 1.72 0.64
CA LEU A 54 2.33 2.23 0.29
C LEU A 54 1.27 1.74 1.27
N GLU A 55 1.28 0.45 1.63
CA GLU A 55 0.39 -0.10 2.64
C GLU A 55 0.56 0.63 3.99
N ARG A 56 1.80 0.86 4.44
CA ARG A 56 2.07 1.60 5.68
C ARG A 56 1.56 3.03 5.62
N VAL A 57 1.76 3.74 4.51
CA VAL A 57 1.24 5.11 4.30
C VAL A 57 -0.28 5.13 4.39
N LEU A 58 -0.95 4.19 3.71
CA LEU A 58 -2.41 4.11 3.69
C LEU A 58 -2.97 3.76 5.07
N ASN A 59 -2.40 2.76 5.75
CA ASN A 59 -2.83 2.38 7.11
C ASN A 59 -2.56 3.48 8.15
N PHE A 60 -1.44 4.21 8.02
CA PHE A 60 -1.13 5.35 8.89
C PHE A 60 -2.18 6.46 8.76
N ARG A 61 -2.62 6.78 7.52
CA ARG A 61 -3.68 7.76 7.28
C ARG A 61 -5.05 7.30 7.79
N MET A 62 -5.34 6.00 7.68
CA MET A 62 -6.63 5.43 8.09
C MET A 62 -6.76 5.19 9.59
N ARG A 63 -5.64 5.05 10.32
CA ARG A 63 -5.61 4.97 11.79
C ARG A 63 -6.28 6.16 12.49
N ALA A 64 -6.45 7.29 11.81
CA ALA A 64 -7.14 8.45 12.34
C ALA A 64 -8.65 8.21 12.57
N ASN A 65 -9.26 7.20 11.94
CA ASN A 65 -10.70 6.89 12.06
C ASN A 65 -10.97 5.76 13.07
N TRP A 66 -10.59 5.99 14.33
CA TRP A 66 -10.77 5.07 15.46
C TRP A 66 -12.25 4.67 15.74
N LEU A 67 -13.23 5.36 15.15
CA LEU A 67 -14.66 5.12 15.30
C LEU A 67 -15.30 4.36 14.11
N SER A 68 -14.54 4.01 13.08
CA SER A 68 -15.07 3.27 11.92
C SER A 68 -14.76 1.78 12.04
N GLU A 69 -15.74 0.91 11.77
CA GLU A 69 -15.58 -0.55 11.68
C GLU A 69 -14.58 -1.01 10.58
N ARG A 70 -14.01 -0.05 9.83
CA ARG A 70 -13.04 -0.24 8.76
C ARG A 70 -11.63 -0.28 9.35
N ARG A 71 -11.12 -1.49 9.56
CA ARG A 71 -9.91 -1.76 10.35
C ARG A 71 -8.62 -1.68 9.54
N CYS A 72 -8.71 -1.65 8.21
CA CYS A 72 -7.55 -1.59 7.32
C CYS A 72 -7.84 -0.79 6.05
N PHE A 73 -6.80 -0.34 5.36
CA PHE A 73 -6.94 0.43 4.12
C PHE A 73 -7.83 -0.25 3.06
N TRP A 74 -7.86 -1.59 3.02
CA TRP A 74 -8.69 -2.37 2.09
C TRP A 74 -10.19 -2.11 2.27
N ASP A 75 -10.65 -1.89 3.50
CA ASP A 75 -12.05 -1.57 3.81
C ASP A 75 -12.47 -0.21 3.23
N PHE A 76 -11.51 0.63 2.84
CA PHE A 76 -11.76 1.89 2.16
C PHE A 76 -11.65 1.78 0.64
N ILE A 77 -10.66 1.05 0.12
CA ILE A 77 -10.45 0.89 -1.32
C ILE A 77 -11.61 0.14 -1.97
N ARG A 78 -12.02 -1.01 -1.39
CA ARG A 78 -13.08 -1.86 -1.92
C ARG A 78 -14.36 -1.07 -2.28
N PRO A 79 -15.02 -0.35 -1.34
CA PRO A 79 -16.25 0.37 -1.65
C PRO A 79 -16.02 1.58 -2.57
N ALA A 80 -14.84 2.20 -2.55
CA ALA A 80 -14.53 3.31 -3.46
C ALA A 80 -14.37 2.88 -4.92
N CYS A 81 -14.18 1.58 -5.17
CA CYS A 81 -14.01 1.02 -6.50
C CYS A 81 -15.28 0.36 -7.08
N ILE A 82 -16.35 0.22 -6.29
CA ILE A 82 -17.66 -0.28 -6.75
C ILE A 82 -18.22 0.68 -7.81
N GLY A 83 -18.64 0.15 -8.96
CA GLY A 83 -19.17 0.94 -10.08
C GLY A 83 -18.09 1.66 -10.90
N SER A 84 -16.81 1.46 -10.61
CA SER A 84 -15.71 2.00 -11.42
C SER A 84 -15.19 0.96 -12.42
N SER A 85 -14.45 1.39 -13.44
CA SER A 85 -13.74 0.49 -14.37
C SER A 85 -12.74 -0.46 -13.68
N ARG A 86 -12.42 -0.20 -12.40
CA ARG A 86 -11.52 -1.00 -11.56
C ARG A 86 -12.25 -2.07 -10.74
N GLN A 87 -13.58 -2.16 -10.83
CA GLN A 87 -14.36 -3.12 -10.05
C GLN A 87 -13.93 -4.58 -10.31
N THR A 88 -13.63 -4.92 -11.56
CA THR A 88 -13.15 -6.26 -11.95
C THR A 88 -11.82 -6.64 -11.29
N ILE A 89 -10.97 -5.66 -10.96
CA ILE A 89 -9.71 -5.87 -10.23
C ILE A 89 -10.01 -6.20 -8.77
N ILE A 90 -10.96 -5.48 -8.15
CA ILE A 90 -11.38 -5.73 -6.77
C ILE A 90 -11.97 -7.13 -6.63
N GLU A 91 -12.87 -7.51 -7.53
CA GLU A 91 -13.50 -8.84 -7.55
C GLU A 91 -12.45 -9.96 -7.66
N ARG A 92 -11.46 -9.81 -8.55
CA ARG A 92 -10.34 -10.76 -8.68
C ARG A 92 -9.49 -10.85 -7.40
N VAL A 93 -9.15 -9.72 -6.79
CA VAL A 93 -8.38 -9.71 -5.53
C VAL A 93 -9.17 -10.42 -4.42
N GLU A 94 -10.50 -10.26 -4.38
CA GLU A 94 -11.35 -10.97 -3.42
C GLU A 94 -11.42 -12.48 -3.68
N GLU A 95 -11.52 -12.91 -4.93
CA GLU A 95 -11.50 -14.32 -5.33
C GLU A 95 -10.17 -14.99 -4.97
N VAL A 96 -9.05 -14.34 -5.27
CA VAL A 96 -7.70 -14.81 -4.89
C VAL A 96 -7.52 -14.82 -3.36
N SER A 97 -8.15 -13.87 -2.66
CA SER A 97 -8.13 -13.82 -1.19
C SER A 97 -8.99 -14.90 -0.53
N LYS A 98 -10.04 -15.40 -1.20
CA LYS A 98 -10.88 -16.50 -0.70
C LYS A 98 -10.19 -17.86 -0.81
N THR A 99 -9.27 -18.00 -1.77
CA THR A 99 -8.53 -19.26 -2.02
C THR A 99 -7.25 -19.40 -1.20
N ARG A 100 -6.68 -18.29 -0.68
CA ARG A 100 -5.48 -18.30 0.16
C ARG A 100 -5.82 -17.88 1.60
N THR A 101 -5.54 -18.73 2.57
CA THR A 101 -5.67 -18.44 4.01
C THR A 101 -5.07 -17.08 4.37
N VAL A 102 -5.85 -16.29 5.12
CA VAL A 102 -5.73 -14.91 5.63
C VAL A 102 -4.31 -14.30 5.75
N LYS A 103 -3.25 -15.08 5.98
CA LYS A 103 -1.85 -14.61 6.05
C LYS A 103 -1.27 -14.09 4.72
N TYR A 104 -1.87 -14.42 3.58
CA TYR A 104 -1.40 -13.94 2.27
C TYR A 104 -2.09 -12.67 1.77
N LYS A 105 -3.09 -12.14 2.50
CA LYS A 105 -3.80 -10.89 2.14
C LYS A 105 -2.89 -9.66 2.10
N VAL A 106 -1.80 -9.68 2.87
CA VAL A 106 -0.83 -8.57 2.96
C VAL A 106 0.28 -8.69 1.90
N LYS A 107 0.41 -9.85 1.24
CA LYS A 107 1.56 -10.15 0.37
C LYS A 107 1.27 -9.98 -1.13
N ILE A 108 0.05 -9.61 -1.50
CA ILE A 108 -0.40 -9.44 -2.90
C ILE A 108 -0.77 -7.98 -3.21
N ILE A 109 -0.91 -7.14 -2.17
CA ILE A 109 -1.04 -5.70 -2.34
C ILE A 109 0.34 -5.13 -2.13
#